data_AF-A0A7W0UNI2-F1
#
_entry.id   AF-A0A7W0UNI2-F1
#
_cell.length_a   1.000
_cell.length_b   1.000
_cell.length_c   1.000
_cell.angle_alpha   90.00
_cell.angle_beta   90.00
_cell.angle_gamma   90.00
#
_symmetry.space_group_name_H-M   'P 1'
#
loop_
_entity.id
_entity.type
_entity.pdbx_description
1 polymer ?
#
loop_
_entity_poly.entity_id
_entity_poly.type
_entity_poly.pdbx_seq_one_letter_code
_entity_poly.pdbx_strand_id
1 'polypeptide(L)'
;MPLVEIRRMLADSSVSRIDEYEATLASELAERRQVLDYVRRFLKEEQMYDVKIKHVEEQPYVSASKRIRVDELERFIVGTVDELTAAHESAGNSFTIYHGEVNEEDDGPVEVCLPVAEADTKLPAGEVAYTVAVGEQTTFPEIIGAYDAVAGWAKANGRELVGPPREIYLEEVTADPPRMEIAWPIR
;
A
#
# COMPACT_ATOMS: atom_id res chain seq x y z
N MET A 1 5.34 -34.41 10.44
CA MET A 1 6.34 -35.31 9.84
C MET A 1 5.67 -36.50 9.15
N PRO A 2 5.72 -36.62 7.81
CA PRO A 2 5.26 -37.80 7.07
C PRO A 2 6.13 -39.05 7.31
N LEU A 3 5.59 -40.25 7.03
CA LEU A 3 6.29 -41.53 7.24
C LEU A 3 7.63 -41.66 6.49
N VAL A 4 7.76 -40.98 5.34
CA VAL A 4 9.00 -40.96 4.55
C VAL A 4 10.11 -40.18 5.25
N GLU A 5 9.77 -39.07 5.92
CA GLU A 5 10.74 -38.27 6.69
C GLU A 5 11.20 -39.04 7.94
N ILE A 6 10.27 -39.71 8.63
CA ILE A 6 10.59 -40.57 9.78
C ILE A 6 11.61 -41.65 9.38
N ARG A 7 11.38 -42.33 8.25
CA ARG A 7 12.31 -43.36 7.75
C ARG A 7 13.68 -42.78 7.41
N ARG A 8 13.75 -41.58 6.82
CA ARG A 8 15.01 -40.90 6.48
C ARG A 8 15.78 -40.50 7.74
N MET A 9 15.09 -40.03 8.77
CA MET A 9 15.70 -39.68 10.05
C MET A 9 16.22 -40.89 10.83
N LEU A 10 15.49 -42.02 10.78
CA LEU A 10 15.91 -43.26 11.41
C LEU A 10 17.10 -43.93 10.70
N ALA A 11 17.26 -43.70 9.39
CA ALA A 11 18.37 -44.26 8.61
C ALA A 11 19.73 -43.60 8.89
N ASP A 12 19.74 -42.36 9.36
CA ASP A 12 20.94 -41.62 9.72
C ASP A 12 20.62 -40.74 10.95
N SER A 13 20.58 -41.44 12.08
CA SER A 13 20.02 -40.97 13.35
C SER A 13 21.02 -40.13 14.13
N SER A 14 20.68 -38.86 14.37
CA SER A 14 21.38 -37.96 15.28
C SER A 14 20.36 -37.13 16.07
N VAL A 15 20.63 -36.88 17.36
CA VAL A 15 19.83 -35.97 18.18
C VAL A 15 19.85 -34.55 17.60
N SER A 16 20.99 -34.11 17.06
CA SER A 16 21.12 -32.79 16.43
C SER A 16 20.18 -32.58 15.24
N ARG A 17 19.85 -33.66 14.50
CA ARG A 17 18.89 -33.59 13.39
C ARG A 17 17.46 -33.42 13.85
N ILE A 18 17.14 -33.91 15.04
CA ILE A 18 15.83 -33.67 15.65
C ILE A 18 15.74 -32.20 16.03
N ASP A 19 16.77 -31.67 16.70
CA ASP A 19 16.83 -30.25 17.09
C ASP A 19 16.74 -29.30 15.87
N GLU A 20 17.46 -29.60 14.78
CA GLU A 20 17.41 -28.82 13.53
C GLU A 20 16.03 -28.86 12.85
N TYR A 21 15.38 -30.02 12.87
CA TYR A 21 14.03 -30.17 12.32
C TYR A 21 12.99 -29.45 13.17
N GLU A 22 13.11 -29.51 14.50
CA GLU A 22 12.27 -28.75 15.42
C GLU A 22 12.45 -27.25 15.23
N ALA A 23 13.69 -26.77 15.07
CA ALA A 23 13.97 -25.36 14.80
C ALA A 23 13.37 -24.90 13.46
N THR A 24 13.48 -25.73 12.42
CA THR A 24 12.89 -25.44 11.09
C THR A 24 11.37 -25.37 11.18
N LEU A 25 10.73 -26.35 11.83
CA LEU A 25 9.28 -26.34 12.05
C LEU A 25 8.82 -25.13 12.88
N ALA A 26 9.60 -24.74 13.90
CA ALA A 26 9.29 -23.58 14.72
C ALA A 26 9.36 -22.28 13.90
N SER A 27 10.36 -22.14 13.03
CA SER A 27 10.47 -21.00 12.10
C SER A 27 9.30 -20.94 11.13
N GLU A 28 9.02 -22.06 10.47
CA GLU A 28 7.90 -22.19 9.53
C GLU A 28 6.54 -21.91 10.16
N LEU A 29 6.35 -22.32 11.42
CA LEU A 29 5.14 -22.03 12.18
C LEU A 29 5.08 -20.56 12.61
N ALA A 30 6.22 -19.95 12.96
CA ALA A 30 6.28 -18.55 13.32
C ALA A 30 5.91 -17.65 12.14
N GLU A 31 6.44 -17.92 10.95
CA GLU A 31 6.09 -17.22 9.70
C GLU A 31 4.60 -17.35 9.39
N ARG A 32 4.06 -18.59 9.42
CA ARG A 32 2.62 -18.81 9.18
C ARG A 32 1.74 -18.15 10.25
N ARG A 33 2.21 -18.07 11.51
CA ARG A 33 1.50 -17.37 12.59
C ARG A 33 1.46 -15.87 12.37
N GLN A 34 2.53 -15.25 11.87
CA GLN A 34 2.52 -13.83 11.53
C GLN A 34 1.44 -13.51 10.49
N VAL A 35 1.36 -14.30 9.42
CA VAL A 35 0.30 -14.15 8.41
C VAL A 35 -1.09 -14.36 9.01
N LEU A 36 -1.28 -15.39 9.84
CA LEU A 36 -2.56 -15.64 10.49
C LEU A 36 -2.94 -14.55 11.50
N ASP A 37 -1.97 -13.93 12.17
CA ASP A 37 -2.22 -12.83 13.10
C ASP A 37 -2.53 -11.53 12.35
N TYR A 38 -1.92 -11.28 11.18
CA TYR A 38 -2.36 -10.24 10.25
C TYR A 38 -3.82 -10.47 9.81
N VAL A 39 -4.15 -11.68 9.33
CA VAL A 39 -5.53 -12.03 8.94
C VAL A 39 -6.49 -11.91 10.12
N ARG A 40 -6.08 -12.30 11.34
CA ARG A 40 -6.93 -12.13 12.54
C ARG A 40 -7.11 -10.68 12.93
N ARG A 41 -6.08 -9.83 12.83
CA ARG A 41 -6.22 -8.39 13.06
C ARG A 41 -7.16 -7.81 12.01
N PHE A 42 -6.95 -8.11 10.74
CA PHE A 42 -7.83 -7.74 9.65
C PHE A 42 -9.30 -8.18 9.83
N LEU A 43 -9.53 -9.36 10.44
CA LEU A 43 -10.88 -9.87 10.70
C LEU A 43 -11.48 -9.41 12.04
N LYS A 44 -10.67 -9.07 13.05
CA LYS A 44 -11.14 -8.62 14.38
C LYS A 44 -11.26 -7.12 14.47
N GLU A 45 -10.27 -6.42 13.94
CA GLU A 45 -10.33 -5.02 13.67
C GLU A 45 -11.00 -4.93 12.30
N GLU A 46 -12.30 -4.64 12.29
CA GLU A 46 -12.68 -3.54 11.41
C GLU A 46 -11.70 -2.42 11.80
N GLN A 47 -10.57 -2.28 11.10
CA GLN A 47 -9.78 -1.06 11.19
C GLN A 47 -10.80 -0.01 10.79
N MET A 48 -11.36 0.69 11.78
CA MET A 48 -12.44 1.66 11.57
C MET A 48 -11.81 2.87 10.91
N TYR A 49 -11.48 2.70 9.64
CA TYR A 49 -11.20 3.75 8.72
C TYR A 49 -12.49 4.54 8.57
N ASP A 50 -12.45 5.76 9.07
CA ASP A 50 -13.55 6.70 8.94
C ASP A 50 -13.56 7.22 7.50
N VAL A 51 -14.26 6.49 6.62
CA VAL A 51 -14.38 6.86 5.21
C VAL A 51 -15.30 8.06 5.07
N LYS A 52 -14.76 9.13 4.51
CA LYS A 52 -15.45 10.39 4.25
C LYS A 52 -15.55 10.66 2.77
N ILE A 53 -16.44 11.59 2.42
CA ILE A 53 -16.57 12.09 1.05
C ILE A 53 -16.19 13.56 1.07
N LYS A 54 -15.46 13.99 0.04
CA LYS A 54 -15.26 15.40 -0.28
C LYS A 54 -15.50 15.65 -1.76
N HIS A 55 -15.89 16.88 -2.08
CA HIS A 55 -15.82 17.37 -3.45
C HIS A 55 -14.45 17.99 -3.68
N VAL A 56 -13.82 17.67 -4.80
CA VAL A 56 -12.55 18.25 -5.22
C VAL A 56 -12.75 19.02 -6.51
N GLU A 57 -12.06 20.15 -6.61
CA GLU A 57 -12.00 20.94 -7.84
C GLU A 57 -11.02 20.30 -8.84
N GLU A 58 -11.03 20.81 -10.08
CA GLU A 58 -10.03 20.44 -11.06
C GLU A 58 -8.63 20.87 -10.57
N GLN A 59 -7.68 19.95 -10.56
CA GLN A 59 -6.35 20.19 -9.99
C GLN A 59 -5.25 19.93 -11.02
N PRO A 60 -4.55 20.97 -11.50
CA PRO A 60 -3.38 20.81 -12.37
C PRO A 60 -2.21 20.16 -11.62
N TYR A 61 -1.47 19.30 -12.30
CA TYR A 61 -0.32 18.63 -11.72
C TYR A 61 0.74 18.29 -12.77
N VAL A 62 1.98 18.19 -12.33
CA VAL A 62 3.09 17.59 -13.08
C VAL A 62 3.39 16.21 -12.51
N SER A 63 3.88 15.30 -13.34
CA SER A 63 4.15 13.93 -12.90
C SER A 63 5.33 13.29 -13.63
N ALA A 64 5.84 12.22 -13.03
CA ALA A 64 6.67 11.25 -13.72
C ALA A 64 6.12 9.85 -13.47
N SER A 65 6.08 9.04 -14.53
CA SER A 65 5.58 7.67 -14.47
C SER A 65 6.69 6.67 -14.74
N LYS A 66 6.67 5.55 -14.01
CA LYS A 66 7.59 4.44 -14.22
C LYS A 66 6.89 3.12 -13.90
N ARG A 67 7.27 2.05 -14.59
CA ARG A 67 6.93 0.70 -14.17
C ARG A 67 7.97 0.19 -13.19
N ILE A 68 7.54 -0.21 -12.01
CA ILE A 68 8.43 -0.58 -10.91
C ILE A 68 7.84 -1.72 -10.09
N ARG A 69 8.69 -2.42 -9.34
CA ARG A 69 8.30 -3.39 -8.32
C ARG A 69 8.18 -2.73 -6.95
N VAL A 70 7.54 -3.43 -6.01
CA VAL A 70 7.29 -2.92 -4.66
C VAL A 70 8.57 -2.58 -3.88
N ASP A 71 9.68 -3.29 -4.12
CA ASP A 71 10.97 -3.06 -3.46
C ASP A 71 11.68 -1.76 -3.93
N GLU A 72 11.34 -1.28 -5.13
CA GLU A 72 11.86 -0.02 -5.69
C GLU A 72 10.93 1.18 -5.46
N LEU A 73 9.72 0.93 -4.95
CA LEU A 73 8.62 1.89 -4.89
C LEU A 73 8.93 3.11 -4.02
N GLU A 74 9.32 2.89 -2.78
CA GLU A 74 9.59 3.97 -1.83
C GLU A 74 10.69 4.91 -2.35
N ARG A 75 11.80 4.35 -2.84
CA ARG A 75 12.91 5.13 -3.40
C ARG A 75 12.47 5.94 -4.62
N PHE A 76 11.65 5.36 -5.49
CA PHE A 76 11.14 6.04 -6.66
C PHE A 76 10.22 7.21 -6.28
N ILE A 77 9.32 7.01 -5.32
CA ILE A 77 8.40 8.05 -4.85
C ILE A 77 9.20 9.21 -4.25
N VAL A 78 10.05 8.94 -3.26
CA VAL A 78 10.82 9.99 -2.56
C VAL A 78 11.69 10.77 -3.57
N GLY A 79 12.47 10.07 -4.39
CA GLY A 79 13.35 10.72 -5.36
C GLY A 79 12.59 11.55 -6.40
N THR A 80 11.44 11.06 -6.87
CA THR A 80 10.63 11.80 -7.85
C THR A 80 9.97 13.02 -7.23
N VAL A 81 9.48 12.93 -5.99
CA VAL A 81 8.92 14.10 -5.29
C VAL A 81 10.00 15.16 -5.08
N ASP A 82 11.21 14.78 -4.69
CA ASP A 82 12.34 15.71 -4.54
C ASP A 82 12.68 16.40 -5.87
N GLU A 83 12.73 15.64 -6.98
CA GLU A 83 12.99 16.20 -8.31
C GLU A 83 11.89 17.17 -8.76
N LEU A 84 10.62 16.81 -8.59
CA LEU A 84 9.48 17.64 -8.98
C LEU A 84 9.40 18.92 -8.13
N THR A 85 9.61 18.81 -6.83
CA THR A 85 9.57 19.97 -5.90
C THR A 85 10.76 20.90 -6.08
N ALA A 86 11.91 20.40 -6.55
CA ALA A 86 13.05 21.23 -6.95
C ALA A 86 12.79 22.00 -8.26
N ALA A 87 12.00 21.43 -9.18
CA ALA A 87 11.71 22.01 -10.49
C ALA A 87 10.46 22.92 -10.51
N HIS A 88 9.51 22.70 -9.61
CA HIS A 88 8.20 23.37 -9.62
C HIS A 88 7.78 23.83 -8.22
N GLU A 89 7.07 24.95 -8.16
CA GLU A 89 6.42 25.40 -6.93
C GLU A 89 5.16 24.55 -6.68
N SER A 90 5.12 23.89 -5.52
CA SER A 90 3.99 23.06 -5.16
C SER A 90 2.76 23.90 -4.82
N ALA A 91 1.61 23.54 -5.40
CA ALA A 91 0.30 24.08 -5.05
C ALA A 91 -0.49 23.18 -4.09
N GLY A 92 0.12 22.11 -3.58
CA GLY A 92 -0.55 21.18 -2.67
C GLY A 92 0.33 20.01 -2.24
N ASN A 93 -0.32 18.94 -1.76
CA ASN A 93 0.38 17.74 -1.33
C ASN A 93 0.70 16.85 -2.53
N SER A 94 1.92 16.30 -2.57
CA SER A 94 2.27 15.29 -3.57
C SER A 94 1.41 14.05 -3.39
N PHE A 95 1.23 13.31 -4.48
CA PHE A 95 0.42 12.10 -4.47
C PHE A 95 0.90 11.09 -5.50
N THR A 96 0.57 9.82 -5.26
CA THR A 96 0.89 8.71 -6.15
C THR A 96 -0.41 8.13 -6.72
N ILE A 97 -0.43 7.89 -8.03
CA ILE A 97 -1.50 7.15 -8.71
C ILE A 97 -0.98 5.78 -9.11
N TYR A 98 -1.72 4.75 -8.72
CA TYR A 98 -1.45 3.36 -9.11
C TYR A 98 -2.37 2.97 -10.28
N HIS A 99 -1.81 2.86 -11.49
CA HIS A 99 -2.55 2.53 -12.72
C HIS A 99 -2.70 1.01 -12.94
N GLY A 100 -2.13 0.21 -12.05
CA GLY A 100 -2.17 -1.25 -12.07
C GLY A 100 -1.55 -1.80 -10.79
N GLU A 101 -1.57 -3.12 -10.64
CA GLU A 101 -1.01 -3.80 -9.48
C GLU A 101 0.52 -3.68 -9.48
N VAL A 102 1.08 -3.31 -8.31
CA VAL A 102 2.52 -3.31 -8.02
C VAL A 102 2.74 -4.36 -6.95
N ASN A 103 3.53 -5.38 -7.25
CA ASN A 103 3.81 -6.46 -6.30
C ASN A 103 5.29 -6.90 -6.40
N GLU A 104 5.66 -8.00 -5.74
CA GLU A 104 7.04 -8.52 -5.75
C GLU A 104 7.39 -9.24 -7.06
N GLU A 105 6.41 -9.83 -7.74
CA GLU A 105 6.60 -10.67 -8.93
C GLU A 105 6.54 -9.85 -10.23
N ASP A 106 5.57 -8.94 -10.31
CA ASP A 106 5.22 -8.13 -11.48
C ASP A 106 5.47 -6.63 -11.25
N ASP A 107 5.99 -5.96 -12.28
CA ASP A 107 6.14 -4.52 -12.29
C ASP A 107 4.79 -3.83 -12.58
N GLY A 108 4.44 -2.82 -11.79
CA GLY A 108 3.20 -2.06 -11.96
C GLY A 108 3.47 -0.62 -12.43
N PRO A 109 2.57 -0.02 -13.22
CA PRO A 109 2.69 1.38 -13.61
C PRO A 109 2.31 2.31 -12.45
N VAL A 110 3.30 3.08 -11.98
CA VAL A 110 3.16 4.06 -10.90
C VAL A 110 3.42 5.46 -11.46
N GLU A 111 2.59 6.41 -11.08
CA GLU A 111 2.73 7.82 -11.44
C GLU A 111 2.83 8.67 -10.17
N VAL A 112 3.97 9.33 -9.98
CA VAL A 112 4.22 10.24 -8.85
C VAL A 112 3.94 11.65 -9.34
N CYS A 113 3.10 12.36 -8.60
CA CYS A 113 2.50 13.62 -9.01
C CYS A 113 2.77 14.72 -7.98
N LEU A 114 2.95 15.95 -8.50
CA LEU A 114 3.04 17.17 -7.71
C LEU A 114 2.01 18.18 -8.24
N PRO A 115 1.02 18.60 -7.42
CA PRO A 115 0.12 19.68 -7.79
C PRO A 115 0.86 20.99 -8.06
N VAL A 116 0.46 21.70 -9.11
CA VAL A 116 1.03 23.00 -9.48
C VAL A 116 -0.09 23.97 -9.86
N ALA A 117 0.20 25.28 -9.90
CA ALA A 117 -0.81 26.29 -10.23
C ALA A 117 -1.38 26.13 -11.65
N GLU A 118 -0.52 25.79 -12.62
CA GLU A 118 -0.91 25.59 -14.02
C GLU A 118 -0.11 24.44 -14.64
N ALA A 119 -0.82 23.51 -15.29
CA ALA A 119 -0.27 22.40 -16.06
C ALA A 119 -1.30 21.95 -17.12
N ASP A 120 -0.82 21.28 -18.17
CA ASP A 120 -1.67 20.68 -19.21
C ASP A 120 -2.46 19.48 -18.66
N THR A 121 -1.84 18.71 -17.76
CA THR A 121 -2.45 17.54 -17.12
C THR A 121 -3.20 17.97 -15.86
N LYS A 122 -4.43 17.46 -15.71
CA LYS A 122 -5.32 17.85 -14.61
C LYS A 122 -6.11 16.66 -14.07
N LEU A 123 -6.25 16.60 -12.75
CA LEU A 123 -7.23 15.74 -12.11
C LEU A 123 -8.62 16.34 -12.31
N PRO A 124 -9.62 15.53 -12.69
CA PRO A 124 -10.97 16.02 -12.89
C PRO A 124 -11.62 16.42 -11.56
N ALA A 125 -12.44 17.46 -11.58
CA ALA A 125 -13.34 17.81 -10.49
C ALA A 125 -14.35 16.69 -10.25
N GLY A 126 -14.76 16.47 -9.01
CA GLY A 126 -15.74 15.44 -8.68
C GLY A 126 -15.80 15.06 -7.21
N GLU A 127 -16.64 14.08 -6.91
CA GLU A 127 -16.67 13.47 -5.58
C GLU A 127 -15.58 12.42 -5.42
N VAL A 128 -14.97 12.41 -4.24
CA VAL A 128 -13.91 11.48 -3.85
C VAL A 128 -14.26 10.91 -2.48
N ALA A 129 -14.30 9.59 -2.37
CA ALA A 129 -14.28 8.91 -1.08
C ALA A 129 -12.83 8.77 -0.61
N TYR A 130 -12.58 9.01 0.66
CA TYR A 130 -11.23 8.93 1.20
C TYR A 130 -11.19 8.46 2.65
N THR A 131 -10.04 7.94 3.05
CA THR A 131 -9.69 7.68 4.45
C THR A 131 -8.25 8.13 4.72
N VAL A 132 -7.89 8.28 5.99
CA VAL A 132 -6.54 8.67 6.40
C VAL A 132 -5.88 7.53 7.16
N ALA A 133 -4.70 7.12 6.69
CA ALA A 133 -3.80 6.18 7.34
C ALA A 133 -2.67 6.93 8.05
N VAL A 134 -2.24 6.44 9.21
CA VAL A 134 -1.18 7.06 10.02
C VAL A 134 -0.19 6.01 10.54
N GLY A 135 1.10 6.34 10.55
CA GLY A 135 2.15 5.50 11.13
C GLY A 135 2.24 4.16 10.42
N GLU A 136 2.19 3.05 11.17
CA GLU A 136 2.27 1.69 10.62
C GLU A 136 1.20 1.41 9.55
N GLN A 137 0.05 2.10 9.59
CA GLN A 137 -1.00 1.93 8.59
C GLN A 137 -0.63 2.43 7.19
N THR A 138 0.45 3.19 7.03
CA THR A 138 0.91 3.67 5.72
C THR A 138 1.95 2.74 5.08
N THR A 139 2.27 1.62 5.73
CA THR A 139 3.27 0.67 5.26
C THR A 139 2.57 -0.56 4.67
N PHE A 140 3.21 -1.21 3.69
CA PHE A 140 2.73 -2.49 3.20
C PHE A 140 3.03 -3.61 4.22
N PRO A 141 2.09 -4.53 4.50
CA PRO A 141 0.76 -4.71 3.88
C PRO A 141 -0.40 -3.99 4.57
N GLU A 142 -0.17 -3.27 5.68
CA GLU A 142 -1.20 -2.61 6.49
C GLU A 142 -2.01 -1.59 5.69
N ILE A 143 -1.36 -0.85 4.79
CA ILE A 143 -1.99 0.17 3.94
C ILE A 143 -3.10 -0.37 3.06
N ILE A 144 -3.08 -1.68 2.71
CA ILE A 144 -4.14 -2.35 1.95
C ILE A 144 -5.49 -2.19 2.66
N GLY A 145 -5.50 -2.20 4.00
CA GLY A 145 -6.72 -2.00 4.77
C GLY A 145 -7.41 -0.67 4.50
N ALA A 146 -6.64 0.40 4.22
CA ALA A 146 -7.18 1.71 3.88
C ALA A 146 -7.85 1.72 2.49
N TYR A 147 -7.25 1.03 1.51
CA TYR A 147 -7.85 0.84 0.18
C TYR A 147 -9.14 0.02 0.26
N ASP A 148 -9.09 -1.12 0.97
CA ASP A 148 -10.25 -2.00 1.17
C ASP A 148 -11.38 -1.30 1.91
N ALA A 149 -11.07 -0.42 2.87
CA ALA A 149 -12.08 0.36 3.56
C ALA A 149 -12.83 1.31 2.63
N VAL A 150 -12.12 2.06 1.78
CA VAL A 150 -12.75 2.98 0.81
C VAL A 150 -13.57 2.19 -0.22
N ALA A 151 -13.02 1.10 -0.74
CA ALA A 151 -13.71 0.26 -1.72
C ALA A 151 -14.96 -0.44 -1.13
N GLY A 152 -14.83 -0.97 0.10
CA GLY A 152 -15.92 -1.59 0.85
C GLY A 152 -17.02 -0.59 1.19
N TRP A 153 -16.66 0.61 1.62
CA TRP A 153 -17.61 1.69 1.87
C TRP A 153 -18.36 2.10 0.60
N ALA A 154 -17.65 2.28 -0.53
CA ALA A 154 -18.28 2.65 -1.79
C ALA A 154 -19.31 1.60 -2.22
N LYS A 155 -18.94 0.32 -2.17
CA LYS A 155 -19.84 -0.80 -2.45
C LYS A 155 -21.06 -0.84 -1.53
N ALA A 156 -20.86 -0.67 -0.22
CA ALA A 156 -21.95 -0.68 0.77
C ALA A 156 -22.94 0.48 0.59
N ASN A 157 -22.47 1.62 0.06
CA ASN A 157 -23.29 2.81 -0.18
C ASN A 157 -23.78 2.92 -1.64
N GLY A 158 -23.59 1.88 -2.47
CA GLY A 158 -24.02 1.86 -3.86
C GLY A 158 -23.32 2.88 -4.76
N ARG A 159 -22.09 3.28 -4.41
CA ARG A 159 -21.23 4.18 -5.19
C ARG A 159 -20.34 3.36 -6.13
N GLU A 160 -20.05 3.90 -7.30
CA GLU A 160 -19.12 3.32 -8.27
C GLU A 160 -17.73 3.94 -8.09
N LEU A 161 -16.69 3.11 -7.99
CA LEU A 161 -15.30 3.57 -8.00
C LEU A 161 -14.88 3.89 -9.44
N VAL A 162 -14.38 5.10 -9.69
CA VAL A 162 -14.06 5.60 -11.03
C VAL A 162 -12.57 5.91 -11.13
N GLY A 163 -11.88 5.20 -12.03
CA GLY A 163 -10.44 5.38 -12.24
C GLY A 163 -9.58 4.82 -11.11
N PRO A 164 -8.28 5.13 -11.12
CA PRO A 164 -7.33 4.62 -10.12
C PRO A 164 -7.43 5.35 -8.77
N PRO A 165 -7.09 4.68 -7.66
CA PRO A 165 -6.96 5.34 -6.36
C PRO A 165 -5.73 6.25 -6.32
N ARG A 166 -5.74 7.18 -5.37
CA ARG A 166 -4.70 8.19 -5.14
C ARG A 166 -4.21 8.04 -3.71
N GLU A 167 -2.90 8.02 -3.53
CA GLU A 167 -2.23 8.04 -2.23
C GLU A 167 -1.60 9.41 -2.04
N ILE A 168 -2.19 10.25 -1.19
CA ILE A 168 -1.79 11.65 -1.02
C ILE A 168 -1.00 11.77 0.28
N TYR A 169 0.24 12.26 0.20
CA TYR A 169 1.12 12.45 1.36
C TYR A 169 0.71 13.73 2.09
N LEU A 170 0.11 13.61 3.28
CA LEU A 170 -0.44 14.77 4.00
C LEU A 170 0.63 15.64 4.67
N GLU A 171 1.84 15.10 4.79
CA GLU A 171 3.06 15.74 5.29
C GLU A 171 4.17 15.49 4.25
N GLU A 172 5.43 15.83 4.58
CA GLU A 172 6.58 15.40 3.76
C GLU A 172 6.59 13.88 3.57
N VAL A 173 7.00 13.41 2.38
CA VAL A 173 6.99 11.98 2.02
C VAL A 173 7.83 11.14 3.00
N THR A 174 8.85 11.74 3.59
CA THR A 174 9.76 11.12 4.58
C THR A 174 9.36 11.39 6.04
N ALA A 175 8.17 11.92 6.30
CA ALA A 175 7.72 12.24 7.65
C ALA A 175 7.56 10.99 8.54
N ASP A 176 7.86 11.14 9.83
CA ASP A 176 7.70 10.10 10.86
C ASP A 176 6.95 10.65 12.09
N PRO A 177 5.72 10.17 12.39
CA PRO A 177 5.01 9.14 11.65
C PRO A 177 4.44 9.66 10.32
N PRO A 178 4.46 8.85 9.25
CA PRO A 178 3.83 9.20 7.99
C PRO A 178 2.32 9.34 8.14
N ARG A 179 1.72 10.21 7.31
CA ARG A 179 0.27 10.41 7.22
C ARG A 179 -0.13 10.47 5.76
N MET A 180 -0.99 9.55 5.35
CA MET A 180 -1.41 9.41 3.95
C MET A 180 -2.93 9.40 3.86
N GLU A 181 -3.46 10.11 2.87
CA GLU A 181 -4.88 10.02 2.51
C GLU A 181 -5.02 9.07 1.31
N ILE A 182 -5.79 8.00 1.49
CA ILE A 182 -6.17 7.11 0.39
C ILE A 182 -7.50 7.59 -0.15
N ALA A 183 -7.49 8.07 -1.38
CA ALA A 183 -8.58 8.79 -2.02
C ALA A 183 -8.97 8.14 -3.35
N TRP A 184 -10.25 7.80 -3.52
CA TRP A 184 -10.78 7.18 -4.73
C TRP A 184 -11.91 8.03 -5.32
N PRO A 185 -11.85 8.44 -6.60
CA PRO A 185 -12.97 9.10 -7.24
C PRO A 185 -14.20 8.19 -7.30
N ILE A 186 -15.38 8.74 -7.06
CA ILE A 186 -16.64 8.00 -7.02
C ILE A 186 -17.73 8.64 -7.88
N ARG A 187 -18.69 7.82 -8.31
CA ARG A 187 -19.94 8.26 -8.94
C ARG A 187 -21.15 7.68 -8.22
#